data_AF-A0A1A8BIQ8-F1
#
_entry.id   AF-A0A1A8BIQ8-F1
#
_cell.length_a   1.000
_cell.length_b   1.000
_cell.length_c   1.000
_cell.angle_alpha   90.00
_cell.angle_beta   90.00
_cell.angle_gamma   90.00
#
_symmetry.space_group_name_H-M   'P 1'
#
loop_
_entity.id
_entity.type
_entity.pdbx_description
1 polymer ?
#
loop_
_entity_poly.entity_id
_entity_poly.type
_entity_poly.pdbx_seq_one_letter_code
_entity_poly.pdbx_strand_id
1 'polypeptide(L)'
;MTTKIQENITLSDTHDGYSFTCSVSYPVNGGTDLRKADANATLNVFYAPKDTSASISPSGAVSLGSWVTLSCSSRARPPVSGFSWFRISSEGPVSVSEGQVHRFNVTEGGEFYCVAANDLGNQTSSTVKISVG
;
A
#
# COMPACT_ATOMS: atom_id res chain seq x y z
N MET A 1 -27.61 -27.39 -21.86
CA MET A 1 -27.79 -27.26 -20.40
C MET A 1 -26.55 -26.58 -19.87
N THR A 2 -26.66 -25.39 -19.28
CA THR A 2 -25.53 -24.67 -18.70
C THR A 2 -25.65 -24.79 -17.18
N THR A 3 -24.73 -25.52 -16.55
CA THR A 3 -24.68 -25.58 -15.08
C THR A 3 -24.05 -24.29 -14.58
N LYS A 4 -24.83 -23.46 -13.88
CA LYS A 4 -24.30 -22.28 -13.19
C LYS A 4 -23.88 -22.69 -11.80
N ILE A 5 -22.61 -22.47 -11.48
CA ILE A 5 -22.07 -22.56 -10.11
C ILE A 5 -21.96 -21.12 -9.62
N GLN A 6 -22.48 -20.84 -8.42
CA GLN A 6 -22.43 -19.51 -7.81
C GLN A 6 -21.79 -19.62 -6.43
N GLU A 7 -20.76 -18.81 -6.19
CA GLU A 7 -20.09 -18.63 -4.91
C GLU A 7 -20.20 -17.16 -4.50
N ASN A 8 -20.47 -16.89 -3.23
CA ASN A 8 -20.57 -15.54 -2.70
C ASN A 8 -19.30 -15.21 -1.91
N ILE A 9 -18.59 -14.15 -2.31
CA ILE A 9 -17.35 -13.70 -1.67
C ILE A 9 -17.55 -12.29 -1.12
N THR A 10 -17.10 -12.06 0.12
CA THR A 10 -17.03 -10.71 0.69
C THR A 10 -15.65 -10.13 0.39
N LEU A 11 -15.60 -9.07 -0.41
CA LEU A 11 -14.34 -8.46 -0.86
C LEU A 11 -13.72 -7.55 0.20
N SER A 12 -12.39 -7.44 0.15
CA SER A 12 -11.56 -6.54 0.96
C SER A 12 -10.35 -6.09 0.13
N ASP A 13 -9.56 -5.15 0.63
CA ASP A 13 -8.36 -4.63 -0.06
C ASP A 13 -7.33 -5.72 -0.39
N THR A 14 -7.28 -6.79 0.41
CA THR A 14 -6.36 -7.92 0.18
C THR A 14 -6.72 -8.73 -1.06
N HIS A 15 -7.94 -8.60 -1.58
CA HIS A 15 -8.40 -9.31 -2.77
C HIS A 15 -8.07 -8.58 -4.08
N ASP A 16 -7.50 -7.38 -4.03
CA ASP A 16 -7.10 -6.70 -5.25
C ASP A 16 -5.99 -7.48 -5.98
N GLY A 17 -6.15 -7.67 -7.29
CA GLY A 17 -5.22 -8.46 -8.10
C GLY A 17 -5.35 -9.98 -7.96
N TYR A 18 -6.24 -10.49 -7.09
CA TYR A 18 -6.53 -11.93 -7.05
C TYR A 18 -7.18 -12.38 -8.35
N SER A 19 -6.70 -13.51 -8.89
CA SER A 19 -7.22 -14.13 -10.12
C SER A 19 -8.01 -15.38 -9.78
N PHE A 20 -9.24 -15.44 -10.30
CA PHE A 20 -10.12 -16.59 -10.22
C PHE A 20 -10.09 -17.34 -11.55
N THR A 21 -10.02 -18.66 -11.46
CA THR A 21 -10.09 -19.54 -12.63
C THR A 21 -11.34 -20.39 -12.54
N CYS A 22 -12.16 -20.32 -13.59
CA CYS A 22 -13.27 -21.22 -13.81
C CYS A 22 -12.84 -22.29 -14.83
N SER A 23 -12.71 -23.52 -14.38
CA SER A 23 -12.31 -24.66 -15.21
C SER A 23 -13.51 -25.57 -15.50
N VAL A 24 -13.74 -25.88 -16.78
CA VAL A 24 -14.69 -26.92 -17.20
C VAL A 24 -13.94 -28.08 -17.84
N SER A 25 -14.31 -29.30 -17.49
CA SER A 25 -13.80 -30.52 -18.12
C SER A 25 -14.91 -31.19 -18.92
N TYR A 26 -14.61 -31.62 -20.15
CA TYR A 26 -15.59 -32.26 -21.02
C TYR A 26 -14.96 -33.41 -21.83
N PRO A 27 -15.72 -34.51 -22.06
CA PRO A 27 -15.23 -35.64 -22.83
C PRO A 27 -15.12 -35.30 -24.32
N VAL A 28 -14.09 -35.83 -24.97
CA VAL A 28 -13.90 -35.83 -26.42
C VAL A 28 -13.59 -37.26 -26.88
N ASN A 29 -13.56 -37.50 -28.20
CA ASN A 29 -13.25 -38.81 -28.78
C ASN A 29 -14.13 -39.95 -28.23
N GLY A 30 -15.44 -39.72 -28.09
CA GLY A 30 -16.37 -40.74 -27.58
C GLY A 30 -16.23 -41.03 -26.09
N GLY A 31 -15.55 -40.17 -25.32
CA GLY A 31 -15.39 -40.30 -23.87
C GLY A 31 -14.09 -40.95 -23.43
N THR A 32 -13.19 -41.30 -24.37
CA THR A 32 -11.88 -41.85 -24.03
C THR A 32 -10.90 -40.77 -23.58
N ASP A 33 -11.10 -39.53 -24.03
CA ASP A 33 -10.25 -38.39 -23.71
C ASP A 33 -11.06 -37.29 -22.99
N LEU A 34 -10.42 -36.56 -22.08
CA LEU A 34 -10.99 -35.41 -21.40
C LEU A 34 -10.21 -34.14 -21.79
N ARG A 35 -10.92 -33.11 -22.20
CA ARG A 35 -10.34 -31.77 -22.40
C ARG A 35 -10.78 -30.83 -21.30
N LYS A 36 -9.96 -29.82 -21.05
CA LYS A 36 -10.25 -28.71 -20.14
C LYS A 36 -10.31 -27.40 -20.91
N ALA A 37 -11.20 -26.52 -20.47
CA ALA A 37 -11.21 -25.13 -20.86
C ALA A 37 -11.27 -24.27 -19.60
N ASP A 38 -10.43 -23.24 -19.56
CA ASP A 38 -10.28 -22.34 -18.42
C ASP A 38 -10.66 -20.92 -18.82
N ALA A 39 -11.35 -20.23 -17.91
CA ALA A 39 -11.61 -18.81 -18.00
C ALA A 39 -11.08 -18.13 -16.74
N ASN A 40 -10.29 -17.06 -16.91
CA ASN A 40 -9.70 -16.31 -15.79
C ASN A 40 -10.37 -14.95 -15.62
N ALA A 41 -10.55 -14.54 -14.37
CA ALA A 41 -11.03 -13.21 -14.02
C ALA A 41 -10.20 -12.64 -12.87
N THR A 42 -9.59 -11.47 -13.07
CA THR A 42 -8.82 -10.78 -12.04
C THR A 42 -9.69 -9.73 -11.36
N LEU A 43 -9.71 -9.72 -10.03
CA LEU A 43 -10.42 -8.71 -9.26
C LEU A 43 -9.66 -7.38 -9.29
N ASN A 44 -10.43 -6.31 -9.49
CA ASN A 44 -9.98 -4.93 -9.38
C ASN A 44 -10.76 -4.28 -8.23
N VAL A 45 -10.17 -4.32 -7.02
CA VAL A 45 -10.83 -3.84 -5.80
C VAL A 45 -10.28 -2.46 -5.48
N PHE A 46 -11.20 -1.50 -5.29
CA PHE A 46 -10.89 -0.12 -5.00
C PHE A 46 -10.92 0.11 -3.49
N TYR A 47 -9.87 0.69 -2.93
CA TYR A 47 -9.71 0.93 -1.50
C TYR A 47 -8.81 2.15 -1.22
N ALA A 48 -9.12 2.84 -0.12
CA ALA A 48 -8.27 3.89 0.44
C ALA A 48 -6.91 3.31 0.90
N PRO A 49 -5.84 4.12 1.05
CA PRO A 49 -4.51 3.63 1.37
C PRO A 49 -4.46 2.68 2.58
N LYS A 50 -3.65 1.63 2.43
CA LYS A 50 -3.39 0.56 3.41
C LYS A 50 -1.89 0.34 3.58
N ASP A 51 -1.54 -0.21 4.74
CA ASP A 51 -0.17 -0.50 5.17
C ASP A 51 0.80 0.68 4.98
N THR A 52 0.32 1.90 5.26
CA THR A 52 1.14 3.11 5.18
C THR A 52 2.25 3.04 6.21
N SER A 53 3.50 3.13 5.76
CA SER A 53 4.70 3.04 6.59
C SER A 53 5.68 4.14 6.26
N ALA A 54 6.35 4.63 7.30
CA ALA A 54 7.43 5.60 7.23
C ALA A 54 8.75 4.91 7.59
N SER A 55 9.84 5.29 6.92
CA SER A 55 11.19 4.84 7.23
C SER A 55 12.17 6.00 7.18
N ILE A 56 13.33 5.81 7.81
CA ILE A 56 14.41 6.80 7.90
C ILE A 56 15.75 6.19 7.49
N SER A 57 16.57 6.98 6.78
CA SER A 57 17.94 6.65 6.45
C SER A 57 18.86 7.88 6.56
N PRO A 58 20.00 7.79 7.28
CA PRO A 58 20.44 6.67 8.11
C PRO A 58 19.57 6.50 9.37
N SER A 59 19.47 5.27 9.88
CA SER A 59 18.77 4.95 11.13
C SER A 59 19.69 5.10 12.34
N GLY A 60 19.12 5.43 13.50
CA GLY A 60 19.87 5.56 14.77
C GLY A 60 20.13 7.02 15.15
N ALA A 61 21.16 7.23 15.98
CA ALA A 61 21.59 8.57 16.37
C ALA A 61 22.40 9.22 15.23
N VAL A 62 22.06 10.45 14.88
CA VAL A 62 22.66 11.21 13.77
C VAL A 62 23.24 12.52 14.28
N SER A 63 24.40 12.92 13.76
CA SER A 63 25.02 14.18 14.16
C SER A 63 24.32 15.38 13.53
N LEU A 64 24.30 16.50 14.25
CA LEU A 64 23.85 17.78 13.70
C LEU A 64 24.60 18.11 12.41
N GLY A 65 23.91 18.69 11.43
CA GLY A 65 24.51 18.95 10.12
C GLY A 65 24.45 17.77 9.15
N SER A 66 24.06 16.57 9.60
CA SER A 66 23.97 15.38 8.73
C SER A 66 22.67 15.38 7.92
N TRP A 67 22.72 14.75 6.75
CA TRP A 67 21.55 14.57 5.91
C TRP A 67 20.80 13.29 6.28
N VAL A 68 19.48 13.42 6.44
CA VAL A 68 18.55 12.30 6.61
C VAL A 68 17.53 12.28 5.49
N THR A 69 17.04 11.10 5.16
CA THR A 69 16.00 10.86 4.17
C THR A 69 14.87 10.07 4.84
N LEU A 70 13.69 10.65 4.86
CA LEU A 70 12.45 9.99 5.23
C LEU A 70 11.76 9.47 3.97
N SER A 71 11.24 8.25 4.01
CA SER A 71 10.53 7.62 2.88
C SER A 71 9.21 7.03 3.34
N CYS A 72 8.16 7.27 2.57
CA CYS A 72 6.81 6.78 2.84
C CYS A 72 6.43 5.71 1.81
N SER A 73 5.67 4.71 2.23
CA SER A 73 5.16 3.65 1.36
C SER A 73 3.73 3.33 1.75
N SER A 74 2.88 3.01 0.78
CA SER A 74 1.51 2.55 1.04
C SER A 74 0.95 1.79 -0.17
N ARG A 75 0.09 0.80 0.09
CA ARG A 75 -0.73 0.15 -0.94
C ARG A 75 -2.03 0.93 -1.12
N ALA A 76 -2.48 1.16 -2.35
CA ALA A 76 -3.75 1.82 -2.60
C ALA A 76 -4.27 1.47 -3.99
N ARG A 77 -5.60 1.48 -4.16
CA ARG A 77 -6.22 1.43 -5.48
C ARG A 77 -7.45 2.33 -5.56
N PRO A 78 -7.46 3.40 -6.38
CA PRO A 78 -6.43 3.84 -7.31
C PRO A 78 -5.08 4.15 -6.60
N PRO A 79 -3.97 4.23 -7.35
CA PRO A 79 -2.66 4.56 -6.78
C PRO A 79 -2.71 5.81 -5.90
N VAL A 80 -1.79 5.88 -4.94
CA VAL A 80 -1.67 7.04 -4.05
C VAL A 80 -1.51 8.32 -4.88
N SER A 81 -2.39 9.29 -4.63
CA SER A 81 -2.41 10.61 -5.28
C SER A 81 -1.42 11.59 -4.64
N GLY A 82 -1.10 11.40 -3.36
CA GLY A 82 -0.19 12.28 -2.62
C GLY A 82 0.30 11.68 -1.31
N PHE A 83 1.49 12.11 -0.91
CA PHE A 83 2.09 11.85 0.40
C PHE A 83 2.43 13.18 1.06
N SER A 84 2.09 13.32 2.33
CA SER A 84 2.40 14.52 3.12
C SER A 84 3.13 14.13 4.39
N TRP A 85 4.24 14.80 4.68
CA TRP A 85 5.06 14.58 5.86
C TRP A 85 4.76 15.60 6.95
N PHE A 86 4.63 15.10 8.17
CA PHE A 86 4.38 15.90 9.33
C PHE A 86 5.47 15.66 10.38
N ARG A 87 5.84 16.73 11.07
CA ARG A 87 6.65 16.69 12.28
C ARG A 87 5.76 16.96 13.49
N ILE A 88 5.88 16.14 14.54
CA ILE A 88 5.16 16.35 15.79
C ILE A 88 5.83 17.51 16.55
N SER A 89 5.02 18.49 16.95
CA SER A 89 5.45 19.60 17.81
C SER A 89 4.50 19.76 19.01
N SER A 90 4.91 20.54 20.01
CA SER A 90 4.08 20.86 21.18
C SER A 90 2.80 21.62 20.84
N GLU A 91 2.78 22.35 19.73
CA GLU A 91 1.63 23.12 19.25
C GLU A 91 0.75 22.30 18.29
N GLY A 92 1.15 21.07 18.00
CA GLY A 92 0.47 20.16 17.06
C GLY A 92 1.38 19.74 15.89
N PRO A 93 0.90 18.84 15.02
CA PRO A 93 1.67 18.42 13.86
C PRO A 93 1.86 19.55 12.83
N VAL A 94 3.09 19.72 12.36
CA VAL A 94 3.47 20.73 11.35
C VAL A 94 3.79 20.01 10.05
N SER A 95 3.17 20.43 8.93
CA SER A 95 3.53 19.90 7.61
C SER A 95 4.94 20.40 7.24
N VAL A 96 5.82 19.48 6.87
CA VAL A 96 7.23 19.77 6.56
C VAL A 96 7.60 19.46 5.10
N SER A 97 6.83 18.63 4.41
CA SER A 97 7.10 18.28 3.01
C SER A 97 5.90 17.60 2.37
N GLU A 98 5.77 17.78 1.07
CA GLU A 98 4.95 16.93 0.21
C GLU A 98 5.85 15.97 -0.58
N GLY A 99 5.28 14.87 -1.03
CA GLY A 99 5.96 13.83 -1.79
C GLY A 99 6.36 12.61 -0.97
N GLN A 100 6.64 11.52 -1.67
CA GLN A 100 6.94 10.22 -1.07
C GLN A 100 8.22 10.24 -0.21
N VAL A 101 9.16 11.13 -0.55
CA VAL A 101 10.48 11.22 0.08
C VAL A 101 10.71 12.65 0.58
N HIS A 102 11.16 12.78 1.82
CA HIS A 102 11.58 14.06 2.40
C HIS A 102 13.03 13.98 2.86
N ARG A 103 13.91 14.80 2.29
CA ARG A 103 15.33 14.84 2.60
C ARG A 103 15.73 16.20 3.15
N PHE A 104 16.37 16.21 4.31
CA PHE A 104 16.73 17.45 5.00
C PHE A 104 17.98 17.29 5.87
N ASN A 105 18.51 18.42 6.34
CA ASN A 105 19.62 18.48 7.25
C ASN A 105 19.12 18.49 8.71
N VAL A 106 19.71 17.65 9.57
CA VAL A 106 19.31 17.53 10.97
C VAL A 106 19.84 18.71 11.78
N THR A 107 18.92 19.57 12.22
CA THR A 107 19.21 20.67 13.16
C THR A 107 18.84 20.32 14.59
N GLU A 108 17.93 19.37 14.76
CA GLU A 108 17.46 18.87 16.05
C GLU A 108 16.77 17.51 15.88
N GLY A 109 16.57 16.81 16.99
CA GLY A 109 15.79 15.58 17.00
C GLY A 109 14.30 15.85 16.75
N GLY A 110 13.55 14.79 16.48
CA GLY A 110 12.12 14.94 16.26
C GLY A 110 11.43 13.65 15.90
N GLU A 111 10.11 13.72 15.93
CA GLU A 111 9.22 12.62 15.57
C GLU A 111 8.42 13.02 14.34
N PHE A 112 8.38 12.13 13.34
CA PHE A 112 7.80 12.38 12.03
C PHE A 112 6.86 11.24 11.65
N TYR A 113 5.84 11.55 10.87
CA TYR A 113 4.97 10.56 10.25
C TYR A 113 4.54 11.04 8.87
N CYS A 114 4.09 10.13 8.01
CA CYS A 114 3.53 10.47 6.72
C CYS A 114 2.04 10.10 6.64
N VAL A 115 1.31 10.84 5.81
CA VAL A 115 -0.06 10.52 5.41
C VAL A 115 -0.06 10.22 3.92
N ALA A 116 -0.56 9.04 3.53
CA ALA A 116 -0.80 8.67 2.14
C ALA A 116 -2.28 8.86 1.82
N ALA A 117 -2.61 9.43 0.66
CA ALA A 117 -3.98 9.71 0.25
C ALA A 117 -4.27 9.31 -1.20
N ASN A 118 -5.48 8.81 -1.46
CA ASN A 118 -6.07 8.70 -2.80
C ASN A 118 -7.52 9.25 -2.75
N ASP A 119 -8.22 9.19 -3.88
CA ASP A 119 -9.59 9.72 -4.01
C ASP A 119 -10.61 9.06 -3.06
N LEU A 120 -10.29 7.92 -2.45
CA LEU A 120 -11.17 7.17 -1.56
C LEU A 120 -10.89 7.46 -0.08
N GLY A 121 -9.76 8.09 0.24
CA GLY A 121 -9.40 8.43 1.62
C GLY A 121 -7.89 8.43 1.84
N ASN A 122 -7.50 8.32 3.10
CA ASN A 122 -6.10 8.37 3.51
C ASN A 122 -5.78 7.39 4.64
N GLN A 123 -4.49 7.17 4.86
CA GLN A 123 -3.99 6.48 6.04
C GLN A 123 -2.69 7.14 6.52
N THR A 124 -2.56 7.21 7.85
CA THR A 124 -1.39 7.77 8.54
C THR A 124 -0.45 6.64 8.94
N SER A 125 0.85 6.83 8.75
CA SER A 125 1.87 5.89 9.20
C SER A 125 2.08 5.91 10.71
N SER A 126 2.71 4.87 11.24
CA SER A 126 3.41 4.98 12.52
C SER A 126 4.51 6.05 12.47
N THR A 127 4.85 6.59 13.64
CA THR A 127 5.89 7.61 13.79
C THR A 127 7.29 7.03 13.66
N VAL A 128 8.20 7.77 13.02
CA VAL A 128 9.65 7.54 13.03
C VAL A 128 10.36 8.65 13.80
N LYS A 129 11.41 8.27 14.54
CA LYS A 129 12.13 9.19 15.43
C LYS A 129 13.56 9.43 14.95
N ILE A 130 13.95 10.70 14.95
CA ILE A 130 15.32 11.18 14.74
C ILE A 130 15.89 11.52 16.10
N SER A 131 16.98 10.85 16.47
CA SER A 131 17.73 11.16 17.68
C SER A 131 19.05 11.80 17.28
N VAL A 132 19.43 12.89 17.96
CA VAL A 132 20.72 13.53 17.76
C VAL A 132 21.71 12.95 18.77
N GLY A 133 22.90 12.57 18.29
CA GLY A 133 23.99 12.01 19.10
C GLY A 133 25.32 12.67 18.81
#